data_AF-A0A949XMU9-F1
#
_entry.id   AF-A0A949XMU9-F1
#
_cell.length_a   1.000
_cell.length_b   1.000
_cell.length_c   1.000
_cell.angle_alpha   90.00
_cell.angle_beta   90.00
_cell.angle_gamma   90.00
#
_symmetry.space_group_name_H-M   'P 1'
#
loop_
_entity.id
_entity.type
_entity.pdbx_description
1 polymer ?
#
loop_
_entity_poly.entity_id
_entity_poly.type
_entity_poly.pdbx_seq_one_letter_code
_entity_poly.pdbx_strand_id
1 'polypeptide(L)'
;MASFPTPNVKRVNRRKLGRGQSIQHPAVGVTVTSSASTATLTFSQAVVVNGKPNLVVTGGPTFVSQAVVSPTQITQTYSAALATHNYTLAANDPAIASFQGGGNAAASGTF
;
A
#
# COMPACT_ATOMS: atom_id res chain seq x y z
N MET A 1 25.35 -44.01 -33.43
CA MET A 1 25.17 -42.69 -32.79
C MET A 1 23.93 -42.77 -31.92
N ALA A 2 24.04 -42.55 -30.60
CA ALA A 2 22.91 -42.66 -29.66
C ALA A 2 22.12 -41.34 -29.64
N SER A 3 20.80 -41.42 -29.82
CA SER A 3 19.88 -40.28 -29.73
C SER A 3 19.59 -39.99 -28.25
N PHE A 4 19.85 -38.77 -27.79
CA PHE A 4 19.54 -38.36 -26.41
C PHE A 4 18.02 -38.12 -26.26
N PRO A 5 17.36 -38.64 -25.20
CA PRO A 5 15.95 -38.37 -24.96
C PRO A 5 15.76 -36.89 -24.62
N THR A 6 14.96 -36.20 -25.41
CA THR A 6 14.58 -34.81 -25.13
C THR A 6 13.75 -34.74 -23.84
N PRO A 7 14.04 -33.80 -22.92
CA PRO A 7 13.25 -33.64 -21.72
C PRO A 7 11.81 -33.27 -22.09
N ASN A 8 10.86 -34.05 -21.58
CA ASN A 8 9.44 -33.81 -21.76
C ASN A 8 9.04 -32.58 -20.95
N VAL A 9 9.17 -31.40 -21.56
CA VAL A 9 8.79 -30.12 -20.95
C VAL A 9 7.27 -30.12 -20.80
N LYS A 10 6.78 -30.51 -19.63
CA LYS A 10 5.39 -30.28 -19.21
C LYS A 10 5.17 -28.78 -19.17
N ARG A 11 4.72 -28.21 -20.28
CA ARG A 11 4.23 -26.83 -20.36
C ARG A 11 2.97 -26.76 -19.50
N VAL A 12 3.13 -26.35 -18.24
CA VAL A 12 2.01 -26.02 -17.38
C VAL A 12 1.16 -25.00 -18.13
N ASN A 13 -0.08 -25.37 -18.39
CA ASN A 13 -1.01 -24.61 -19.20
C ASN A 13 -1.29 -23.30 -18.46
N ARG A 14 -0.52 -22.23 -18.77
CA ARG A 14 -0.79 -20.89 -18.28
C ARG A 14 -2.12 -20.49 -18.92
N ARG A 15 -3.22 -20.62 -18.15
CA ARG A 15 -4.54 -20.09 -18.53
C ARG A 15 -4.31 -18.65 -18.99
N LYS A 16 -4.43 -18.42 -20.29
CA LYS A 16 -4.39 -17.08 -20.85
C LYS A 16 -5.62 -16.38 -20.29
N LEU A 17 -5.40 -15.34 -19.49
CA LEU A 17 -6.46 -14.45 -19.06
C LEU A 17 -7.15 -13.92 -20.33
N GLY A 18 -8.48 -13.93 -20.35
CA GLY A 18 -9.26 -13.34 -21.44
C GLY A 18 -8.95 -11.84 -21.57
N ARG A 19 -9.24 -11.23 -22.73
CA ARG A 19 -9.13 -9.77 -22.85
C ARG A 19 -9.97 -9.10 -21.77
N GLY A 20 -9.37 -8.20 -21.00
CA GLY A 20 -10.02 -7.51 -19.88
C GLY A 20 -9.97 -8.26 -18.54
N GLN A 21 -9.43 -9.48 -18.48
CA GLN A 21 -9.15 -10.14 -17.21
C GLN A 21 -7.76 -9.75 -16.72
N SER A 22 -7.69 -8.95 -15.67
CA SER A 22 -6.49 -8.79 -14.86
C SER A 22 -6.52 -9.76 -13.69
N ILE A 23 -5.34 -10.16 -13.21
CA ILE A 23 -5.27 -10.71 -11.85
C ILE A 23 -5.65 -9.54 -10.94
N GLN A 24 -6.82 -9.61 -10.30
CA GLN A 24 -7.17 -8.63 -9.28
C GLN A 24 -6.42 -9.02 -8.02
N HIS A 25 -5.34 -8.28 -7.74
CA HIS A 25 -4.65 -8.43 -6.47
C HIS A 25 -5.48 -7.72 -5.39
N PRO A 26 -5.67 -8.36 -4.22
CA PRO A 26 -6.39 -7.72 -3.13
C PRO A 26 -5.61 -6.48 -2.67
N ALA A 27 -6.34 -5.39 -2.43
CA ALA A 27 -5.74 -4.16 -1.89
C ALA A 27 -5.17 -4.43 -0.49
N VAL A 28 -4.07 -3.77 -0.15
CA VAL A 28 -3.49 -3.84 1.20
C VAL A 28 -4.33 -3.00 2.13
N GLY A 29 -4.90 -3.60 3.17
CA GLY A 29 -5.68 -2.89 4.18
C GLY A 29 -4.80 -1.86 4.90
N VAL A 30 -5.36 -0.68 5.16
CA VAL A 30 -4.68 0.39 5.90
C VAL A 30 -5.55 0.83 7.07
N THR A 31 -4.96 0.88 8.25
CA THR A 31 -5.54 1.55 9.42
C THR A 31 -4.69 2.76 9.78
N VAL A 32 -5.35 3.85 10.15
CA VAL A 32 -4.67 5.09 10.54
C VAL A 32 -5.09 5.45 11.95
N THR A 33 -4.11 5.65 12.82
CA THR A 33 -4.32 6.08 14.22
C THR A 33 -3.50 7.33 14.49
N SER A 34 -3.93 8.19 15.42
CA SER A 34 -3.14 9.34 15.85
C SER A 34 -2.64 9.20 17.28
N SER A 35 -1.54 9.91 17.57
CA SER A 35 -1.16 10.30 18.91
C SER A 35 -0.53 11.68 18.84
N ALA A 36 -1.09 12.64 19.57
CA ALA A 36 -0.71 14.05 19.48
C ALA A 36 -0.65 14.54 18.02
N SER A 37 0.52 14.93 17.53
CA SER A 37 0.75 15.43 16.16
C SER A 37 1.23 14.35 15.18
N THR A 38 1.22 13.07 15.57
CA THR A 38 1.72 11.97 14.74
C THR A 38 0.57 11.07 14.28
N ALA A 39 0.45 10.86 12.98
CA ALA A 39 -0.38 9.82 12.38
C ALA A 39 0.47 8.57 12.13
N THR A 40 -0.06 7.41 12.48
CA THR A 40 0.56 6.10 12.21
C THR A 40 -0.31 5.34 11.23
N LEU A 41 0.23 5.07 10.04
CA LEU A 41 -0.40 4.23 9.03
C LEU A 41 0.12 2.81 9.21
N THR A 42 -0.78 1.87 9.49
CA THR A 42 -0.47 0.45 9.63
C THR A 42 -1.08 -0.33 8.47
N PHE A 43 -0.25 -1.08 7.79
CA PHE A 43 -0.62 -1.88 6.61
C PHE A 43 -0.81 -3.33 7.01
N SER A 44 -1.82 -4.00 6.45
CA SER A 44 -2.07 -5.42 6.72
C SER A 44 -1.00 -6.36 6.15
N GLN A 45 -0.13 -5.85 5.26
CA GLN A 45 0.96 -6.57 4.61
C GLN A 45 2.12 -5.61 4.33
N ALA A 46 3.30 -6.16 4.04
CA ALA A 46 4.48 -5.35 3.71
C ALA A 46 4.27 -4.55 2.41
N VAL A 47 4.65 -3.27 2.44
CA VAL A 47 4.57 -2.34 1.32
C VAL A 47 5.93 -1.68 1.07
N VAL A 48 6.12 -1.24 -0.17
CA VAL A 48 7.22 -0.38 -0.58
C VAL A 48 6.70 1.05 -0.64
N VAL A 49 7.43 1.96 -0.02
CA VAL A 49 7.08 3.37 0.08
C VAL A 49 8.03 4.16 -0.81
N ASN A 50 7.52 4.65 -1.95
CA ASN A 50 8.32 5.35 -2.96
C ASN A 50 8.26 6.88 -2.82
N GLY A 51 7.52 7.38 -1.83
CA GLY A 51 7.33 8.80 -1.59
C GLY A 51 6.47 9.05 -0.37
N LYS A 52 5.88 10.24 -0.29
CA LYS A 52 4.95 10.60 0.78
C LYS A 52 3.53 10.16 0.38
N PRO A 53 2.89 9.23 1.13
CA PRO A 53 1.46 8.96 0.97
C PRO A 53 0.65 10.24 1.12
N ASN A 54 -0.34 10.42 0.26
CA ASN A 54 -1.24 11.55 0.23
C ASN A 54 -2.36 11.39 1.28
N LEU A 55 -1.97 11.30 2.55
CA LEU A 55 -2.87 11.38 3.68
C LEU A 55 -3.29 12.85 3.86
N VAL A 56 -4.53 13.15 3.47
CA VAL A 56 -5.12 14.48 3.60
C VAL A 56 -5.75 14.60 4.97
N VAL A 57 -5.30 15.57 5.76
CA VAL A 57 -5.90 15.93 7.05
C VAL A 57 -6.69 17.22 6.86
N THR A 58 -8.00 17.14 7.04
CA THR A 58 -8.91 18.29 6.86
C THR A 58 -8.85 19.18 8.10
N GLY A 59 -8.73 20.50 7.92
CA GLY A 59 -8.76 21.46 9.03
C GLY A 59 -7.41 22.06 9.42
N GLY A 60 -6.33 21.76 8.69
CA GLY A 60 -5.13 22.63 8.71
C GLY A 60 -3.81 22.10 9.28
N PRO A 61 -3.68 20.94 9.93
CA PRO A 61 -2.36 20.40 10.25
C PRO A 61 -1.56 20.16 8.98
N THR A 62 -0.44 20.85 8.84
CA THR A 62 0.46 20.70 7.70
C THR A 62 1.43 19.55 7.96
N PHE A 63 1.70 18.78 6.91
CA PHE A 63 2.72 17.73 6.97
C PHE A 63 4.10 18.33 7.25
N VAL A 64 4.83 17.74 8.20
CA VAL A 64 6.19 18.16 8.59
C VAL A 64 7.21 17.12 8.15
N SER A 65 7.01 15.86 8.51
CA SER A 65 7.97 14.80 8.21
C SER A 65 7.32 13.41 8.20
N GLN A 66 8.05 12.44 7.68
CA GLN A 66 7.64 11.04 7.62
C GLN A 66 8.82 10.14 7.97
N ALA A 67 8.54 9.02 8.63
CA ALA A 67 9.46 7.91 8.79
C ALA A 67 8.80 6.58 8.42
N VAL A 68 9.54 5.72 7.72
CA VAL A 68 9.15 4.32 7.53
C VAL A 68 9.70 3.55 8.73
N VAL A 69 8.83 3.15 9.65
CA VAL A 69 9.21 2.45 10.88
C VAL A 69 9.49 0.98 10.59
N SER A 70 8.69 0.38 9.71
CA SER A 70 8.86 -0.99 9.24
C SER A 70 8.18 -1.17 7.87
N PRO A 71 8.36 -2.31 7.19
CA PRO A 71 7.66 -2.58 5.93
C PRO A 71 6.13 -2.53 6.03
N THR A 72 5.56 -2.58 7.23
CA THR A 72 4.11 -2.52 7.47
C THR A 72 3.67 -1.26 8.20
N GLN A 73 4.57 -0.31 8.48
CA GLN A 73 4.24 0.85 9.30
C GLN A 73 4.99 2.11 8.87
N ILE A 74 4.22 3.18 8.69
CA ILE A 74 4.73 4.53 8.40
C ILE A 74 4.19 5.47 9.47
N THR A 75 5.03 6.39 9.94
CA THR A 75 4.60 7.51 10.78
C THR A 75 4.74 8.81 10.01
N GLN A 76 3.77 9.70 10.18
CA GLN A 76 3.76 11.05 9.62
C GLN A 76 3.55 12.05 10.76
N THR A 77 4.41 13.06 10.83
CA THR A 77 4.34 14.13 11.82
C THR A 77 3.74 15.37 11.17
N TYR A 78 2.82 16.01 11.88
CA TYR A 78 2.12 17.21 11.46
C TYR A 78 2.44 18.39 12.40
N SER A 79 2.14 19.61 11.95
CA SER A 79 2.43 20.84 12.68
C SER A 79 1.55 21.07 13.91
N ALA A 80 0.44 20.33 14.05
CA ALA A 80 -0.51 20.46 15.15
C ALA A 80 -1.06 19.09 15.56
N ALA A 81 -1.72 19.05 16.72
CA ALA A 81 -2.39 17.85 17.20
C ALA A 81 -3.53 17.42 16.26
N LEU A 82 -3.65 16.11 16.07
CA LEU A 82 -4.56 15.51 15.10
C LEU A 82 -5.91 15.13 15.69
N ALA A 83 -6.01 14.98 17.02
CA ALA A 83 -7.25 14.64 17.71
C ALA A 83 -8.39 15.55 17.21
N THR A 84 -9.49 14.97 16.71
CA THR A 84 -10.67 15.62 16.07
C THR A 84 -10.57 15.96 14.58
N HIS A 85 -9.43 15.81 13.93
CA HIS A 85 -9.34 16.08 12.50
C HIS A 85 -9.80 14.88 11.68
N ASN A 86 -10.49 15.17 10.58
CA ASN A 86 -10.85 14.15 9.60
C ASN A 86 -9.66 13.87 8.70
N TYR A 87 -9.46 12.60 8.36
CA TYR A 87 -8.42 12.18 7.43
C TYR A 87 -8.99 11.37 6.28
N THR A 88 -8.33 11.47 5.14
CA THR A 88 -8.57 10.62 3.97
C THR A 88 -7.26 10.21 3.33
N LEU A 89 -7.14 8.92 3.00
CA LEU A 89 -6.11 8.32 2.18
C LEU A 89 -6.81 7.66 0.99
N ALA A 90 -6.46 8.10 -0.22
CA ALA A 90 -7.01 7.54 -1.44
C ALA A 90 -6.56 6.08 -1.63
N ALA A 91 -7.43 5.25 -2.22
CA ALA A 91 -7.02 3.94 -2.68
C ALA A 91 -5.98 4.04 -3.80
N ASN A 92 -5.07 3.07 -3.87
CA ASN A 92 -4.01 3.00 -4.89
C ASN A 92 -3.16 4.26 -4.96
N ASP A 93 -2.76 4.78 -3.80
CA ASP A 93 -1.81 5.87 -3.69
C ASP A 93 -0.50 5.51 -4.42
N PRO A 94 -0.03 6.34 -5.37
CA PRO A 94 1.17 6.03 -6.14
C PRO A 94 2.44 5.96 -5.29
N ALA A 95 2.44 6.51 -4.07
CA ALA A 95 3.56 6.42 -3.14
C ALA A 95 3.63 5.06 -2.43
N ILE A 96 2.58 4.22 -2.51
CA ILE A 96 2.49 2.93 -1.81
C ILE A 96 2.29 1.81 -2.84
N ALA A 97 3.25 0.88 -2.89
CA ALA A 97 3.17 -0.32 -3.72
C ALA A 97 3.22 -1.57 -2.85
N SER A 98 2.38 -2.57 -3.14
CA SER A 98 2.51 -3.89 -2.52
C SER A 98 3.48 -4.78 -3.31
N PHE A 99 4.21 -5.65 -2.60
CA PHE A 99 5.13 -6.60 -3.25
C PHE A 99 4.43 -7.63 -4.12
N GLN A 100 3.16 -7.92 -3.82
CA GLN A 100 2.37 -8.87 -4.59
C GLN A 100 1.77 -8.25 -5.85
N GLY A 101 1.86 -6.94 -6.06
CA GLY A 101 1.09 -6.21 -7.07
C GLY A 101 -0.24 -5.74 -6.49
N GLY A 102 -0.68 -4.52 -6.86
CA GLY A 102 -1.83 -3.84 -6.26
C GLY A 102 -1.43 -2.72 -5.29
N GLY A 103 -2.34 -1.77 -5.04
CA GLY A 103 -2.12 -0.62 -4.17
C GLY A 103 -2.74 -0.77 -2.78
N ASN A 104 -2.69 0.29 -1.98
CA ASN A 104 -3.37 0.36 -0.70
C ASN A 104 -4.90 0.50 -0.89
N ALA A 105 -5.66 0.01 0.10
CA ALA A 105 -7.08 0.33 0.23
C ALA A 105 -7.26 1.81 0.64
N ALA A 106 -8.43 2.37 0.32
CA ALA A 106 -8.81 3.67 0.86
C ALA A 106 -8.96 3.56 2.39
N ALA A 107 -8.58 4.62 3.10
CA ALA A 107 -8.82 4.77 4.52
C ALA A 107 -9.33 6.17 4.81
N SER A 108 -10.37 6.30 5.61
CA SER A 108 -10.89 7.59 6.06
C SER A 108 -11.53 7.47 7.42
N GLY A 109 -11.57 8.58 8.14
CA GLY A 109 -12.18 8.63 9.46
C GLY A 109 -11.84 9.92 10.18
N THR A 110 -12.02 9.88 11.49
CA THR A 110 -11.58 10.91 12.42
C THR A 110 -10.52 10.30 13.32
N PHE A 111 -9.50 11.09 13.65
CA PHE A 111 -8.39 10.69 14.51
C PHE A 111 -8.75 10.55 15.99
#